data_AF-A0A6I5I282-F1
#
_entry.id   AF-A0A6I5I282-F1
#
_cell.length_a   1.000
_cell.length_b   1.000
_cell.length_c   1.000
_cell.angle_alpha   90.00
_cell.angle_beta   90.00
_cell.angle_gamma   90.00
#
_symmetry.space_group_name_H-M   'P 1'
#
loop_
_entity.id
_entity.type
_entity.pdbx_description
1 polymer ?
#
loop_
_entity_poly.entity_id
_entity_poly.type
_entity_poly.pdbx_seq_one_letter_code
_entity_poly.pdbx_strand_id
1 'polypeptide(L)'
;MSGGGASKKAANNVIGEWFGHRVYPVVAETPESLSDQEAERCPFLTKATGKSTGCVKQKNSKGVCTISSTSNGPRQDWLACPFRALDDSMLIDAAHRLFGYVTDDDVKIIAATVLADKTEADDLRKRVAAGKPSIVYFQNKLGGEISISPTDRSPEFSFDATMIELLSDTDGALAVGRYGIFEIQTMDFHGTYRKSVELLRWARHAHKGEFGESIATHPQWLSEGIEGPNIANAFKRTFYQMMFKFQIGAHDASAGCIFAIPRAVWESWQRHLGRPDLVEHADGTWRLVQDGHQPDDDPPAWIYVFDVEQSETQTPNSLNLWRVIGTNAAALSHYTLDVSPEAALATGGSVGRLRETITMRLAKYLPELRPAPKTRHGKANGVSKGQMTL
;
A
#
# COMPACT_ATOMS: atom_id res chain seq x y z
N MET A 1 3.98 20.86 45.40
CA MET A 1 2.97 20.27 44.48
C MET A 1 3.38 20.61 43.06
N SER A 2 4.08 19.69 42.39
CA SER A 2 4.52 19.84 41.00
C SER A 2 3.75 18.83 40.14
N GLY A 3 2.65 19.28 39.54
CA GLY A 3 1.88 18.50 38.59
C GLY A 3 2.67 18.38 37.29
N GLY A 4 3.28 17.22 37.05
CA GLY A 4 3.87 16.87 35.76
C GLY A 4 2.77 16.85 34.70
N GLY A 5 2.93 17.70 33.68
CA GLY A 5 2.03 17.74 32.53
C GLY A 5 1.97 16.36 31.86
N ALA A 6 0.76 15.83 31.72
CA ALA A 6 0.52 14.68 30.87
C ALA A 6 0.94 15.06 29.44
N SER A 7 2.06 14.51 28.99
CA SER A 7 2.41 14.43 27.57
C SER A 7 1.16 13.95 26.81
N LYS A 8 0.55 14.82 26.01
CA LYS A 8 -0.58 14.46 25.15
C LYS A 8 -0.08 13.41 24.15
N LYS A 9 -0.36 12.14 24.42
CA LYS A 9 -0.01 11.04 23.52
C LYS A 9 -0.63 11.31 22.14
N ALA A 10 0.20 11.33 21.10
CA ALA A 10 -0.26 11.52 19.73
C ALA A 10 -1.33 10.48 19.37
N ALA A 11 -2.37 10.91 18.64
CA ALA A 11 -3.43 10.02 18.20
C ALA A 11 -2.88 8.88 17.33
N ASN A 12 -3.42 7.66 17.49
CA ASN A 12 -2.88 6.48 16.82
C ASN A 12 -3.03 6.55 15.29
N ASN A 13 -4.12 7.16 14.79
CA ASN A 13 -4.43 7.29 13.37
C ASN A 13 -4.77 8.75 13.07
N VAL A 14 -4.12 9.34 12.07
CA VAL A 14 -4.31 10.73 11.65
C VAL A 14 -4.20 10.84 10.13
N ILE A 15 -4.87 11.82 9.52
CA ILE A 15 -4.63 12.17 8.11
C ILE A 15 -3.16 12.59 7.95
N GLY A 16 -2.42 11.90 7.09
CA GLY A 16 -1.01 12.20 6.81
C GLY A 16 -0.87 13.26 5.73
N GLU A 17 -1.57 13.07 4.60
CA GLU A 17 -1.63 14.00 3.48
C GLU A 17 -3.08 14.36 3.15
N TRP A 18 -3.31 15.65 2.93
CA TRP A 18 -4.58 16.21 2.48
C TRP A 18 -4.37 16.97 1.16
N PHE A 19 -5.11 16.56 0.14
CA PHE A 19 -4.96 16.94 -1.27
C PHE A 19 -3.54 16.70 -1.81
N GLY A 20 -2.84 15.67 -1.33
CA GLY A 20 -1.48 15.33 -1.74
C GLY A 20 -0.38 16.09 -1.02
N HIS A 21 -0.74 16.95 -0.06
CA HIS A 21 0.21 17.75 0.71
C HIS A 21 0.21 17.31 2.16
N ARG A 22 1.40 17.26 2.76
CA ARG A 22 1.60 16.79 4.12
C ARG A 22 0.86 17.69 5.13
N VAL A 23 0.11 17.08 6.04
CA VAL A 23 -0.54 17.74 7.19
C VAL A 23 -0.18 17.06 8.52
N TYR A 24 0.51 15.93 8.47
CA TYR A 24 1.10 15.26 9.62
C TYR A 24 2.29 14.38 9.19
N PRO A 25 3.41 14.31 9.94
CA PRO A 25 3.64 14.96 11.23
C PRO A 25 3.94 16.46 11.13
N VAL A 26 4.22 16.94 9.91
CA VAL A 26 4.49 18.34 9.63
C VAL A 26 3.50 18.85 8.59
N VAL A 27 3.21 20.14 8.59
CA VAL A 27 2.28 20.74 7.64
C VAL A 27 3.06 21.45 6.54
N ALA A 28 2.85 21.03 5.29
CA ALA A 28 3.40 21.71 4.13
C ALA A 28 2.57 22.95 3.81
N GLU A 29 3.16 24.15 3.96
CA GLU A 29 2.52 25.45 3.69
C GLU A 29 3.18 26.18 2.51
N THR A 30 3.47 25.47 1.43
CA THR A 30 3.95 26.10 0.20
C THR A 30 2.78 26.80 -0.54
N PRO A 31 3.05 27.76 -1.44
CA PRO A 31 2.00 28.35 -2.26
C PRO A 31 1.20 27.32 -3.06
N GLU A 32 1.87 26.25 -3.51
CA GLU A 32 1.25 25.13 -4.21
C GLU A 32 0.30 24.33 -3.30
N SER A 33 0.75 23.93 -2.10
CA SER A 33 -0.09 23.15 -1.18
C SER A 33 -1.34 23.90 -0.78
N LEU A 34 -1.20 25.19 -0.47
CA LEU A 34 -2.31 26.04 -0.09
C LEU A 34 -3.29 26.27 -1.25
N SER A 35 -2.79 26.36 -2.48
CA SER A 35 -3.62 26.50 -3.70
C SER A 35 -4.40 25.22 -4.00
N ASP A 36 -3.75 24.06 -3.95
CA ASP A 36 -4.37 22.76 -4.22
C ASP A 36 -5.44 22.42 -3.18
N GLN A 37 -5.17 22.67 -1.90
CA GLN A 37 -6.14 22.46 -0.83
C GLN A 37 -7.36 23.39 -0.97
N GLU A 38 -7.17 24.66 -1.35
CA GLU A 38 -8.27 25.62 -1.53
C GLU A 38 -9.09 25.31 -2.79
N ALA A 39 -8.44 24.85 -3.87
CA ALA A 39 -9.11 24.42 -5.10
C ALA A 39 -9.67 22.99 -5.03
N GLU A 40 -9.45 22.26 -3.92
CA GLU A 40 -9.72 20.83 -3.78
C GLU A 40 -9.14 19.98 -4.93
N ARG A 41 -7.97 20.39 -5.43
CA ARG A 41 -7.27 19.84 -6.59
C ARG A 41 -6.51 18.57 -6.22
N CYS A 42 -6.43 17.62 -7.15
CA CYS A 42 -5.58 16.44 -7.04
C CYS A 42 -4.31 16.71 -7.84
N PRO A 43 -3.14 16.91 -7.19
CA PRO A 43 -1.90 17.21 -7.91
C PRO A 43 -1.49 16.05 -8.82
N PHE A 44 -1.69 14.80 -8.39
CA PHE A 44 -1.30 13.61 -9.15
C PHE A 44 -2.07 13.46 -10.47
N LEU A 45 -3.40 13.62 -10.43
CA LEU A 45 -4.23 13.61 -11.65
C LEU A 45 -3.97 14.84 -12.51
N THR A 46 -3.72 15.99 -11.89
CA THR A 46 -3.42 17.22 -12.61
C THR A 46 -2.13 17.09 -13.41
N LYS A 47 -1.09 16.53 -12.79
CA LYS A 47 0.19 16.23 -13.43
C LYS A 47 0.01 15.23 -14.58
N ALA A 48 -0.65 14.10 -14.32
CA ALA A 48 -0.82 13.03 -15.31
C ALA A 48 -1.64 13.43 -16.54
N THR A 49 -2.59 14.37 -16.39
CA THR A 49 -3.46 14.84 -17.49
C THR A 49 -3.00 16.14 -18.13
N GLY A 50 -2.05 16.86 -17.50
CA GLY A 50 -1.71 18.23 -17.86
C GLY A 50 -2.84 19.26 -17.65
N LYS A 51 -3.93 18.88 -16.96
CA LYS A 51 -5.13 19.71 -16.77
C LYS A 51 -5.52 19.78 -15.30
N SER A 52 -5.92 20.97 -14.82
CA SER A 52 -6.37 21.16 -13.44
C SER A 52 -7.55 20.22 -13.10
N THR A 53 -7.28 19.20 -12.30
CA THR A 53 -8.22 18.10 -12.02
C THR A 53 -8.54 18.03 -10.54
N GLY A 54 -9.82 18.14 -10.19
CA GLY A 54 -10.31 18.04 -8.81
C GLY A 54 -10.14 16.63 -8.22
N CYS A 55 -10.09 16.53 -6.89
CA CYS A 55 -10.11 15.24 -6.22
C CYS A 55 -11.41 14.47 -6.50
N VAL A 56 -11.28 13.23 -6.96
CA VAL A 56 -12.40 12.36 -7.34
C VAL A 56 -13.08 11.65 -6.16
N LYS A 57 -12.50 11.77 -4.96
CA LYS A 57 -13.08 11.18 -3.75
C LYS A 57 -14.37 11.89 -3.33
N GLN A 58 -15.27 11.11 -2.74
CA GLN A 58 -16.53 11.60 -2.20
C GLN A 58 -16.32 12.60 -1.06
N LYS A 59 -17.32 13.46 -0.81
CA LYS A 59 -17.28 14.59 0.14
C LYS A 59 -16.68 14.25 1.51
N ASN A 60 -17.02 13.09 2.06
CA ASN A 60 -16.60 12.64 3.41
C ASN A 60 -15.15 12.18 3.49
N SER A 61 -14.49 11.97 2.34
CA SER A 61 -13.12 11.48 2.21
C SER A 61 -12.27 12.35 1.29
N LYS A 62 -12.81 13.51 0.87
CA LYS A 62 -12.23 14.33 -0.19
C LYS A 62 -10.88 14.88 0.26
N GLY A 63 -9.88 14.68 -0.60
CA GLY A 63 -8.50 15.06 -0.34
C GLY A 63 -7.70 14.11 0.55
N VAL A 64 -8.31 13.15 1.26
CA VAL A 64 -7.54 12.24 2.13
C VAL A 64 -6.68 11.31 1.27
N CYS A 65 -5.38 11.55 1.16
CA CYS A 65 -4.49 10.75 0.32
C CYS A 65 -3.77 9.65 1.10
N THR A 66 -3.35 9.96 2.33
CA THR A 66 -2.70 9.01 3.24
C THR A 66 -3.22 9.13 4.66
N ILE A 67 -3.14 8.04 5.41
CA ILE A 67 -3.33 8.01 6.86
C ILE A 67 -1.99 7.63 7.49
N SER A 68 -1.51 8.45 8.42
CA SER A 68 -0.35 8.10 9.24
C SER A 68 -0.82 7.33 10.47
N SER A 69 -0.32 6.12 10.68
CA SER A 69 -0.78 5.23 11.74
C SER A 69 0.33 4.42 12.40
N THR A 70 0.16 4.15 13.70
CA THR A 70 1.00 3.23 14.50
C THR A 70 0.41 1.82 14.61
N SER A 71 -0.58 1.46 13.78
CA SER A 71 -1.29 0.18 13.90
C SER A 71 -0.44 -1.06 13.61
N ASN A 72 0.73 -0.91 12.99
CA ASN A 72 1.67 -2.00 12.73
C ASN A 72 3.02 -1.82 13.46
N GLY A 73 3.02 -1.13 14.61
CA GLY A 73 4.23 -0.88 15.39
C GLY A 73 4.71 0.56 15.22
N PRO A 74 5.85 0.82 14.55
CA PRO A 74 6.29 2.17 14.22
C PRO A 74 5.21 2.94 13.45
N ARG A 75 5.27 4.27 13.53
CA ARG A 75 4.38 5.11 12.74
C ARG A 75 4.78 5.05 11.26
N GLN A 76 3.82 4.79 10.40
CA GLN A 76 4.01 4.69 8.95
C GLN A 76 2.86 5.33 8.21
N ASP A 77 3.09 5.72 6.97
CA ASP A 77 2.05 6.21 6.08
C ASP A 77 1.42 5.07 5.29
N TRP A 78 0.10 5.10 5.28
CA TRP A 78 -0.73 4.15 4.58
C TRP A 78 -1.48 4.91 3.50
N LEU A 79 -1.31 4.52 2.25
CA LEU A 79 -2.06 5.13 1.16
C LEU A 79 -3.53 4.77 1.28
N ALA A 80 -4.38 5.79 1.25
CA ALA A 80 -5.83 5.64 1.22
C ALA A 80 -6.42 5.95 -0.17
N CYS A 81 -5.59 6.34 -1.14
CA CYS A 81 -5.99 6.79 -2.47
C CYS A 81 -5.06 6.19 -3.54
N PRO A 82 -5.58 5.52 -4.59
CA PRO A 82 -4.71 4.87 -5.59
C PRO A 82 -3.97 5.90 -6.45
N PHE A 83 -4.60 7.06 -6.73
CA PHE A 83 -3.95 8.13 -7.49
C PHE A 83 -2.75 8.75 -6.77
N ARG A 84 -2.60 8.52 -5.45
CA ARG A 84 -1.40 8.94 -4.72
C ARG A 84 -0.16 8.16 -5.16
N ALA A 85 -0.34 6.93 -5.64
CA ALA A 85 0.72 6.08 -6.18
C ALA A 85 0.98 6.33 -7.67
N LEU A 86 0.32 7.32 -8.28
CA LEU A 86 0.58 7.70 -9.67
C LEU A 86 1.82 8.60 -9.71
N ASP A 87 2.99 7.98 -9.66
CA ASP A 87 4.29 8.64 -9.69
C ASP A 87 5.03 8.28 -10.98
N ASP A 88 5.51 9.29 -11.71
CA ASP A 88 6.15 9.10 -13.01
C ASP A 88 7.42 8.27 -12.91
N SER A 89 8.21 8.43 -11.84
CA SER A 89 9.46 7.68 -11.69
C SER A 89 9.19 6.20 -11.48
N MET A 90 8.14 5.86 -10.72
CA MET A 90 7.71 4.49 -10.50
C MET A 90 7.13 3.86 -11.77
N LEU A 91 6.33 4.62 -12.56
CA LEU A 91 5.82 4.15 -13.84
C LEU A 91 6.94 3.93 -14.87
N ILE A 92 7.95 4.81 -14.90
CA ILE A 92 9.13 4.65 -15.76
C ILE A 92 9.89 3.39 -15.38
N ASP A 93 10.26 3.21 -14.10
CA ASP A 93 10.92 1.99 -13.64
C ASP A 93 10.11 0.72 -13.97
N ALA A 94 8.78 0.78 -13.80
CA ALA A 94 7.89 -0.31 -14.18
C ALA A 94 7.93 -0.62 -15.69
N ALA A 95 7.99 0.40 -16.55
CA ALA A 95 8.11 0.20 -17.99
C ALA A 95 9.44 -0.46 -18.37
N HIS A 96 10.56 0.00 -17.81
CA HIS A 96 11.86 -0.63 -18.04
C HIS A 96 11.84 -2.10 -17.62
N ARG A 97 11.27 -2.40 -16.46
CA ARG A 97 11.27 -3.75 -15.91
C ARG A 97 10.36 -4.71 -16.66
N LEU A 98 9.11 -4.33 -16.92
CA LEU A 98 8.16 -5.21 -17.59
C LEU A 98 8.54 -5.42 -19.06
N PHE A 99 8.91 -4.35 -19.76
CA PHE A 99 9.14 -4.42 -21.20
C PHE A 99 10.59 -4.73 -21.57
N GLY A 100 11.51 -4.76 -20.61
CA GLY A 100 12.92 -5.09 -20.83
C GLY A 100 13.71 -3.95 -21.51
N TYR A 101 13.31 -2.70 -21.31
CA TYR A 101 14.05 -1.54 -21.81
C TYR A 101 15.27 -1.26 -20.91
N VAL A 102 16.39 -0.87 -21.51
CA VAL A 102 17.62 -0.54 -20.79
C VAL A 102 17.40 0.75 -19.99
N THR A 103 18.01 0.89 -18.80
CA THR A 103 17.76 2.03 -17.88
C THR A 103 17.93 3.41 -18.52
N ASP A 104 18.81 3.56 -19.50
CA ASP A 104 19.07 4.83 -20.20
C ASP A 104 18.18 5.04 -21.44
N ASP A 105 17.27 4.11 -21.74
CA ASP A 105 16.34 4.26 -22.86
C ASP A 105 15.43 5.47 -22.62
N ASP A 106 15.27 6.26 -23.67
CA ASP A 106 14.24 7.30 -23.74
C ASP A 106 12.88 6.58 -23.81
N VAL A 107 12.26 6.30 -22.65
CA VAL A 107 10.92 5.72 -22.54
C VAL A 107 9.89 6.83 -22.33
N LYS A 108 8.88 6.91 -23.20
CA LYS A 108 7.75 7.81 -23.03
C LYS A 108 6.55 7.04 -22.52
N ILE A 109 6.01 7.47 -21.37
CA ILE A 109 4.76 6.96 -20.82
C ILE A 109 3.71 8.06 -20.90
N ILE A 110 2.53 7.74 -21.42
CA ILE A 110 1.45 8.71 -21.60
C ILE A 110 0.09 8.09 -21.26
N ALA A 111 -0.75 8.86 -20.56
CA ALA A 111 -2.12 8.45 -20.26
C ALA A 111 -2.97 8.44 -21.54
N ALA A 112 -3.80 7.41 -21.72
CA ALA A 112 -4.63 7.26 -22.92
C ALA A 112 -5.51 8.49 -23.21
N THR A 113 -6.03 9.16 -22.18
CA THR A 113 -6.85 10.37 -22.32
C THR A 113 -6.12 11.58 -22.91
N VAL A 114 -4.79 11.63 -22.79
CA VAL A 114 -4.00 12.73 -23.34
C VAL A 114 -3.97 12.65 -24.87
N LEU A 115 -4.12 11.45 -25.45
CA LEU A 115 -4.16 11.22 -26.90
C LEU A 115 -5.42 11.75 -27.58
N ALA A 116 -6.39 12.26 -26.83
CA ALA A 116 -7.49 13.05 -27.38
C ALA A 116 -6.99 14.40 -27.95
N ASP A 117 -5.84 14.89 -27.48
CA ASP A 117 -5.14 16.01 -28.10
C ASP A 117 -4.39 15.53 -29.36
N LYS A 118 -4.66 16.20 -30.49
CA LYS A 118 -4.08 15.80 -31.78
C LYS A 118 -2.57 15.97 -31.81
N THR A 119 -2.02 17.00 -31.19
CA THR A 119 -0.57 17.24 -31.16
C THR A 119 0.13 16.14 -30.39
N GLU A 120 -0.39 15.77 -29.22
CA GLU A 120 0.15 14.67 -28.40
C GLU A 120 0.07 13.33 -29.14
N ALA A 121 -1.05 13.05 -29.82
CA ALA A 121 -1.20 11.85 -30.63
C ALA A 121 -0.23 11.80 -31.82
N ASP A 122 -0.03 12.93 -32.52
CA ASP A 122 0.90 13.01 -33.65
C ASP A 122 2.36 12.88 -33.21
N ASP A 123 2.73 13.45 -32.06
CA ASP A 123 4.08 13.33 -31.50
C ASP A 123 4.37 11.91 -31.01
N LEU A 124 3.40 11.22 -30.43
CA LEU A 124 3.51 9.79 -30.11
C LEU A 124 3.71 8.94 -31.37
N ARG A 125 2.95 9.20 -32.45
CA ARG A 125 3.11 8.47 -33.73
C ARG A 125 4.51 8.65 -34.31
N LYS A 126 5.04 9.88 -34.34
CA LYS A 126 6.41 10.15 -34.80
C LYS A 126 7.44 9.40 -33.96
N ARG A 127 7.23 9.34 -32.64
CA ARG A 127 8.11 8.62 -31.72
C ARG A 127 8.14 7.12 -31.99
N VAL A 128 6.96 6.52 -32.14
CA VAL A 128 6.81 5.08 -32.46
C VAL A 128 7.45 4.77 -33.82
N ALA A 129 7.22 5.61 -34.84
CA ALA A 129 7.83 5.45 -36.16
C ALA A 129 9.37 5.58 -36.14
N ALA A 130 9.92 6.30 -35.15
CA ALA A 130 11.36 6.39 -34.92
C ALA A 130 11.92 5.21 -34.10
N GLY A 131 11.11 4.19 -33.80
CA GLY A 131 11.51 3.00 -33.03
C GLY A 131 11.78 3.28 -31.55
N LYS A 132 11.30 4.41 -31.01
CA LYS A 132 11.55 4.79 -29.62
C LYS A 132 10.52 4.16 -28.67
N PRO A 133 10.94 3.61 -27.51
CA PRO A 133 10.05 3.05 -26.52
C PRO A 133 8.91 3.99 -26.13
N SER A 134 7.69 3.50 -26.30
CA SER A 134 6.46 4.29 -26.20
C SER A 134 5.36 3.44 -25.56
N ILE A 135 4.96 3.82 -24.35
CA ILE A 135 3.94 3.15 -23.56
C ILE A 135 2.72 4.06 -23.41
N VAL A 136 1.55 3.54 -23.75
CA VAL A 136 0.26 4.15 -23.39
C VAL A 136 -0.32 3.38 -22.21
N TYR A 137 -0.78 4.08 -21.18
CA TYR A 137 -1.43 3.42 -20.07
C TYR A 137 -2.88 3.84 -19.89
N PHE A 138 -3.67 2.86 -19.46
CA PHE A 138 -5.07 2.97 -19.08
C PHE A 138 -5.16 2.87 -17.57
N GLN A 139 -5.94 3.74 -16.94
CA GLN A 139 -6.28 3.71 -15.52
C GLN A 139 -7.69 4.29 -15.35
N ASN A 140 -8.38 3.98 -14.25
CA ASN A 140 -9.76 4.40 -13.96
C ASN A 140 -10.17 5.78 -14.52
N LYS A 141 -9.46 6.85 -14.13
CA LYS A 141 -9.75 8.24 -14.54
C LYS A 141 -8.92 8.74 -15.72
N LEU A 142 -8.13 7.84 -16.31
CA LEU A 142 -7.14 8.10 -17.37
C LEU A 142 -7.34 7.12 -18.53
N GLY A 143 -8.59 6.93 -18.97
CA GLY A 143 -8.96 6.05 -20.08
C GLY A 143 -9.88 4.90 -19.69
N GLY A 144 -10.11 4.70 -18.39
CA GLY A 144 -10.84 3.55 -17.87
C GLY A 144 -9.89 2.40 -17.53
N GLU A 145 -10.31 1.54 -16.61
CA GLU A 145 -9.61 0.28 -16.35
C GLU A 145 -9.91 -0.71 -17.48
N ILE A 146 -8.95 -1.57 -17.79
CA ILE A 146 -9.17 -2.71 -18.70
C ILE A 146 -9.55 -3.91 -17.86
N SER A 147 -10.58 -4.64 -18.30
CA SER A 147 -11.03 -5.88 -17.65
C SER A 147 -11.01 -7.06 -18.60
N ILE A 148 -10.87 -8.26 -18.02
CA ILE A 148 -11.14 -9.53 -18.68
C ILE A 148 -12.55 -10.00 -18.30
N SER A 149 -13.36 -10.32 -19.30
CA SER A 149 -14.73 -10.79 -19.09
C SER A 149 -14.77 -12.14 -18.35
N PRO A 150 -15.82 -12.38 -17.54
CA PRO A 150 -16.00 -13.68 -16.90
C PRO A 150 -16.32 -14.76 -17.94
N THR A 151 -15.95 -16.00 -17.60
CA THR A 151 -16.34 -17.22 -18.32
C THR A 151 -16.97 -18.20 -17.34
N ASP A 152 -17.44 -19.35 -17.83
CA ASP A 152 -17.91 -20.44 -16.97
C ASP A 152 -16.82 -20.97 -16.01
N ARG A 153 -15.54 -20.67 -16.29
CA ARG A 153 -14.38 -21.20 -15.55
C ARG A 153 -13.44 -20.13 -14.99
N SER A 154 -13.77 -18.84 -15.16
CA SER A 154 -12.96 -17.73 -14.66
C SER A 154 -13.83 -16.53 -14.29
N PRO A 155 -13.57 -15.86 -13.17
CA PRO A 155 -14.29 -14.64 -12.82
C PRO A 155 -13.82 -13.46 -13.68
N GLU A 156 -14.58 -12.37 -13.63
CA GLU A 156 -14.16 -11.07 -14.16
C GLU A 156 -13.02 -10.51 -13.29
N PHE A 157 -12.02 -9.89 -13.93
CA PHE A 157 -10.99 -9.11 -13.26
C PHE A 157 -10.73 -7.83 -14.01
N SER A 158 -10.59 -6.72 -13.28
CA SER A 158 -10.10 -5.44 -13.80
C SER A 158 -8.67 -5.21 -13.35
N PHE A 159 -7.89 -4.50 -14.16
CA PHE A 159 -6.54 -4.08 -13.83
C PHE A 159 -6.50 -2.59 -13.46
N ASP A 160 -5.88 -2.24 -12.33
CA ASP A 160 -5.84 -0.85 -11.86
C ASP A 160 -5.19 0.07 -12.90
N ALA A 161 -4.03 -0.34 -13.42
CA ALA A 161 -3.44 0.23 -14.61
C ALA A 161 -2.96 -0.86 -15.58
N THR A 162 -3.16 -0.62 -16.87
CA THR A 162 -2.66 -1.46 -17.96
C THR A 162 -1.74 -0.64 -18.84
N MET A 163 -0.49 -1.06 -18.96
CA MET A 163 0.55 -0.45 -19.78
C MET A 163 0.59 -1.16 -21.11
N ILE A 164 0.54 -0.44 -22.22
CA ILE A 164 0.50 -0.99 -23.56
C ILE A 164 1.69 -0.48 -24.35
N GLU A 165 2.51 -1.40 -24.82
CA GLU A 165 3.61 -1.10 -25.73
C GLU A 165 3.06 -0.76 -27.12
N LEU A 166 3.50 0.37 -27.66
CA LEU A 166 3.21 0.75 -29.03
C LEU A 166 4.42 0.54 -29.91
N LEU A 167 4.21 -0.18 -31.01
CA LEU A 167 5.21 -0.57 -31.98
C LEU A 167 4.88 0.01 -33.34
N SER A 168 5.90 0.14 -34.18
CA SER A 168 5.72 0.31 -35.61
C SER A 168 5.60 -1.08 -36.24
N ASP A 169 4.56 -1.32 -37.03
CA ASP A 169 4.48 -2.52 -37.87
C ASP A 169 5.39 -2.42 -39.10
N THR A 170 5.36 -3.46 -39.93
CA THR A 170 6.18 -3.57 -41.15
C THR A 170 5.86 -2.51 -42.20
N ASP A 171 4.66 -1.94 -42.17
CA ASP A 171 4.20 -0.90 -43.09
C ASP A 171 4.39 0.52 -42.51
N GLY A 172 4.99 0.62 -41.31
CA GLY A 172 5.18 1.89 -40.61
C GLY A 172 3.93 2.39 -39.88
N ALA A 173 2.88 1.58 -39.82
CA ALA A 173 1.66 1.89 -39.07
C ALA A 173 1.79 1.48 -37.60
N LEU A 174 0.90 2.04 -36.77
CA LEU A 174 0.94 1.85 -35.33
C LEU A 174 0.29 0.53 -34.94
N ALA A 175 1.04 -0.31 -34.25
CA ALA A 175 0.61 -1.62 -33.75
C ALA A 175 0.72 -1.70 -32.22
N VAL A 176 -0.09 -2.57 -31.64
CA VAL A 176 -0.05 -2.90 -30.21
C VAL A 176 0.90 -4.08 -30.00
N GLY A 177 1.90 -3.88 -29.15
CA GLY A 177 2.83 -4.90 -28.69
C GLY A 177 2.30 -5.65 -27.47
N ARG A 178 3.18 -5.94 -26.52
CA ARG A 178 2.80 -6.60 -25.26
C ARG A 178 2.04 -5.65 -24.34
N TYR A 179 1.35 -6.22 -23.35
CA TYR A 179 0.73 -5.45 -22.26
C TYR A 179 1.36 -5.78 -20.90
N GLY A 180 1.61 -4.77 -20.10
CA GLY A 180 2.04 -4.89 -18.70
C GLY A 180 0.88 -4.58 -17.76
N ILE A 181 0.82 -5.29 -16.63
CA ILE A 181 -0.17 -5.03 -15.57
C ILE A 181 0.54 -4.27 -14.44
N PHE A 182 -0.07 -3.17 -13.99
CA PHE A 182 0.41 -2.40 -12.84
C PHE A 182 -0.73 -2.22 -11.83
N GLU A 183 -0.68 -3.00 -10.76
CA GLU A 183 -1.67 -3.00 -9.68
C GLU A 183 -1.23 -2.10 -8.53
N ILE A 184 -2.17 -1.37 -7.93
CA ILE A 184 -1.91 -0.45 -6.83
C ILE A 184 -2.80 -0.83 -5.66
N GLN A 185 -2.22 -1.49 -4.66
CA GLN A 185 -2.98 -1.77 -3.46
C GLN A 185 -2.79 -0.66 -2.41
N THR A 186 -3.90 0.03 -2.19
CA THR A 186 -4.07 0.97 -1.07
C THR A 186 -4.58 0.27 0.18
N MET A 187 -4.91 1.03 1.22
CA MET A 187 -5.48 0.52 2.46
C MET A 187 -6.86 1.11 2.71
N ASP A 188 -7.81 0.23 3.02
CA ASP A 188 -9.10 0.61 3.57
C ASP A 188 -8.97 0.79 5.09
N PHE A 189 -9.72 1.73 5.64
CA PHE A 189 -9.73 2.01 7.08
C PHE A 189 -11.11 1.79 7.67
N HIS A 190 -11.13 1.46 8.96
CA HIS A 190 -12.35 1.47 9.75
C HIS A 190 -12.75 2.91 10.12
N GLY A 191 -13.99 3.08 10.59
CA GLY A 191 -14.52 4.38 11.00
C GLY A 191 -14.89 5.28 9.82
N THR A 192 -14.69 6.59 9.98
CA THR A 192 -15.02 7.59 8.95
C THR A 192 -14.07 8.78 8.99
N TYR A 193 -13.69 9.29 7.81
CA TYR A 193 -12.88 10.51 7.71
C TYR A 193 -13.73 11.79 7.81
N ARG A 194 -15.06 11.68 7.82
CA ARG A 194 -15.98 12.82 7.62
C ARG A 194 -15.69 14.00 8.55
N LYS A 195 -15.60 13.74 9.85
CA LYS A 195 -15.39 14.79 10.86
C LYS A 195 -14.03 15.46 10.70
N SER A 196 -12.97 14.67 10.51
CA SER A 196 -11.62 15.19 10.27
C SER A 196 -11.56 16.06 9.00
N VAL A 197 -12.22 15.63 7.91
CA VAL A 197 -12.32 16.43 6.68
C VAL A 197 -13.11 17.72 6.88
N GLU A 198 -14.22 17.69 7.63
CA GLU A 198 -14.99 18.89 7.99
C GLU A 198 -14.15 19.87 8.81
N LEU A 199 -13.39 19.37 9.79
CA LEU A 199 -12.48 20.18 10.62
C LEU A 199 -11.32 20.76 9.81
N LEU A 200 -10.71 19.99 8.90
CA LEU A 200 -9.66 20.48 8.01
C LEU A 200 -10.15 21.61 7.10
N ARG A 201 -11.34 21.44 6.49
CA ARG A 201 -11.97 22.49 5.69
C ARG A 201 -12.26 23.75 6.49
N TRP A 202 -12.85 23.58 7.68
CA TRP A 202 -13.12 24.70 8.57
C TRP A 202 -11.83 25.40 8.99
N ALA A 203 -10.81 24.65 9.40
CA ALA A 203 -9.52 25.21 9.83
C ALA A 203 -8.85 26.01 8.69
N ARG A 204 -8.87 25.46 7.47
CA ARG A 204 -8.31 26.14 6.30
C ARG A 204 -9.03 27.44 5.94
N HIS A 205 -10.32 27.53 6.23
CA HIS A 205 -11.15 28.72 6.00
C HIS A 205 -11.01 29.74 7.14
N ALA A 206 -11.09 29.30 8.40
CA ALA A 206 -11.10 30.15 9.58
C ALA A 206 -9.71 30.68 9.96
N HIS A 207 -8.64 29.92 9.67
CA HIS A 207 -7.26 30.25 10.01
C HIS A 207 -6.41 30.48 8.75
N LYS A 208 -6.91 31.31 7.82
CA LYS A 208 -6.20 31.61 6.56
C LYS A 208 -4.90 32.37 6.87
N GLY A 209 -3.77 31.78 6.52
CA GLY A 209 -2.43 32.32 6.81
C GLY A 209 -1.75 31.72 8.04
N GLU A 210 -2.50 30.98 8.87
CA GLU A 210 -2.02 30.31 10.10
C GLU A 210 -2.46 28.84 10.13
N PHE A 211 -2.66 28.24 8.95
CA PHE A 211 -3.28 26.91 8.85
C PHE A 211 -2.38 25.85 9.49
N GLY A 212 -1.08 25.84 9.16
CA GLY A 212 -0.11 24.90 9.70
C GLY A 212 0.03 24.99 11.21
N GLU A 213 0.14 26.20 11.75
CA GLU A 213 0.17 26.43 13.21
C GLU A 213 -1.12 25.94 13.88
N SER A 214 -2.28 26.19 13.26
CA SER A 214 -3.57 25.76 13.78
C SER A 214 -3.70 24.23 13.83
N ILE A 215 -3.24 23.54 12.78
CA ILE A 215 -3.19 22.06 12.76
C ILE A 215 -2.21 21.52 13.80
N ALA A 216 -1.02 22.13 13.93
CA ALA A 216 -0.01 21.70 14.89
C ALA A 216 -0.46 21.85 16.35
N THR A 217 -1.21 22.92 16.66
CA THR A 217 -1.78 23.17 17.99
C THR A 217 -3.04 22.34 18.28
N HIS A 218 -3.73 21.85 17.24
CA HIS A 218 -4.95 21.05 17.35
C HIS A 218 -4.87 19.71 16.58
N PRO A 219 -3.87 18.85 16.89
CA PRO A 219 -3.64 17.61 16.13
C PRO A 219 -4.82 16.63 16.18
N GLN A 220 -5.72 16.77 17.16
CA GLN A 220 -6.96 15.98 17.24
C GLN A 220 -7.87 16.15 16.01
N TRP A 221 -7.83 17.30 15.33
CA TRP A 221 -8.63 17.55 14.12
C TRP A 221 -8.30 16.59 12.98
N LEU A 222 -7.09 16.02 12.97
CA LEU A 222 -6.65 15.05 11.97
C LEU A 222 -7.08 13.61 12.27
N SER A 223 -7.56 13.33 13.49
CA SER A 223 -7.85 11.97 13.98
C SER A 223 -9.32 11.66 14.25
N GLU A 224 -10.16 12.70 14.29
CA GLU A 224 -11.55 12.59 14.73
C GLU A 224 -12.35 11.64 13.82
N GLY A 225 -12.75 10.50 14.40
CA GLY A 225 -13.49 9.43 13.73
C GLY A 225 -12.66 8.42 12.93
N ILE A 226 -11.33 8.59 12.89
CA ILE A 226 -10.42 7.71 12.11
C ILE A 226 -9.98 6.53 12.97
N GLU A 227 -10.29 5.33 12.51
CA GLU A 227 -9.86 4.09 13.15
C GLU A 227 -8.67 3.46 12.41
N GLY A 228 -8.30 2.23 12.78
CA GLY A 228 -7.14 1.55 12.23
C GLY A 228 -7.33 1.05 10.79
N PRO A 229 -6.24 0.69 10.10
CA PRO A 229 -6.25 0.05 8.80
C PRO A 229 -6.85 -1.36 8.88
N ASN A 230 -7.60 -1.76 7.86
CA ASN A 230 -8.23 -3.07 7.76
C ASN A 230 -7.28 -4.11 7.14
N ILE A 231 -6.15 -4.35 7.81
CA ILE A 231 -4.99 -5.11 7.31
C ILE A 231 -5.39 -6.50 6.77
N ALA A 232 -6.10 -7.30 7.58
CA ALA A 232 -6.43 -8.67 7.21
C ALA A 232 -7.41 -8.74 6.04
N ASN A 233 -8.33 -7.79 5.93
CA ASN A 233 -9.26 -7.73 4.79
C ASN A 233 -8.55 -7.31 3.50
N ALA A 234 -7.65 -6.32 3.60
CA ALA A 234 -6.80 -5.94 2.49
C ALA A 234 -6.00 -7.15 2.00
N PHE A 235 -5.24 -7.81 2.90
CA PHE A 235 -4.46 -9.00 2.55
C PHE A 235 -5.30 -10.08 1.85
N LYS A 236 -6.47 -10.45 2.40
CA LYS A 236 -7.31 -11.52 1.82
C LYS A 236 -7.77 -11.21 0.39
N ARG A 237 -8.22 -9.99 0.12
CA ARG A 237 -8.66 -9.60 -1.24
C ARG A 237 -7.46 -9.55 -2.19
N THR A 238 -6.39 -8.94 -1.73
CA THR A 238 -5.20 -8.71 -2.55
C THR A 238 -4.46 -9.99 -2.86
N PHE A 239 -4.33 -10.91 -1.89
CA PHE A 239 -3.64 -12.19 -2.08
C PHE A 239 -4.24 -12.97 -3.25
N TYR A 240 -5.57 -13.10 -3.31
CA TYR A 240 -6.23 -13.77 -4.43
C TYR A 240 -5.99 -13.04 -5.77
N GLN A 241 -6.05 -11.71 -5.76
CA GLN A 241 -5.76 -10.92 -6.97
C GLN A 241 -4.32 -11.09 -7.44
N MET A 242 -3.33 -11.03 -6.55
CA MET A 242 -1.92 -11.25 -6.87
C MET A 242 -1.73 -12.62 -7.50
N MET A 243 -2.25 -13.67 -6.83
CA MET A 243 -2.16 -15.05 -7.33
C MET A 243 -2.70 -15.20 -8.74
N PHE A 244 -3.89 -14.64 -9.01
CA PHE A 244 -4.52 -14.75 -10.31
C PHE A 244 -3.84 -13.87 -11.37
N LYS A 245 -3.57 -12.60 -11.06
CA LYS A 245 -3.00 -11.63 -12.00
C LYS A 245 -1.53 -11.90 -12.30
N PHE A 246 -0.77 -12.53 -11.40
CA PHE A 246 0.59 -12.98 -11.70
C PHE A 246 0.61 -14.12 -12.71
N GLN A 247 -0.40 -15.00 -12.69
CA GLN A 247 -0.55 -16.03 -13.72
C GLN A 247 -0.95 -15.42 -15.07
N ILE A 248 -1.81 -14.38 -15.09
CA ILE A 248 -2.09 -13.62 -16.32
C ILE A 248 -0.83 -12.92 -16.84
N GLY A 249 -0.08 -12.28 -15.94
CA GLY A 249 1.17 -11.58 -16.27
C GLY A 249 2.25 -12.49 -16.84
N ALA A 250 2.20 -13.79 -16.56
CA ALA A 250 3.12 -14.79 -17.12
C ALA A 250 2.75 -15.27 -18.53
N HIS A 251 1.64 -14.81 -19.11
CA HIS A 251 1.24 -15.16 -20.48
C HIS A 251 2.14 -14.49 -21.52
N ASP A 252 2.45 -15.15 -22.65
CA ASP A 252 3.39 -14.67 -23.68
C ASP A 252 3.07 -13.27 -24.26
N ALA A 253 1.78 -12.93 -24.34
CA ALA A 253 1.32 -11.61 -24.78
C ALA A 253 1.48 -10.51 -23.70
N SER A 254 1.78 -10.89 -22.46
CA SER A 254 2.04 -9.98 -21.36
C SER A 254 3.53 -9.74 -21.18
N ALA A 255 3.87 -8.52 -20.78
CA ALA A 255 5.21 -8.13 -20.36
C ALA A 255 5.45 -8.42 -18.86
N GLY A 256 4.46 -8.96 -18.15
CA GLY A 256 4.54 -9.22 -16.71
C GLY A 256 3.55 -8.39 -15.89
N CYS A 257 3.63 -8.57 -14.57
CA CYS A 257 2.73 -7.91 -13.61
C CYS A 257 3.51 -7.32 -12.44
N ILE A 258 3.32 -6.03 -12.17
CA ILE A 258 3.82 -5.34 -10.98
C ILE A 258 2.65 -5.13 -10.01
N PHE A 259 2.92 -5.41 -8.73
CA PHE A 259 2.04 -5.11 -7.63
C PHE A 259 2.68 -4.09 -6.70
N ALA A 260 2.23 -2.84 -6.77
CA ALA A 260 2.78 -1.72 -6.01
C ALA A 260 2.04 -1.55 -4.68
N ILE A 261 2.79 -1.62 -3.57
CA ILE A 261 2.28 -1.50 -2.21
C ILE A 261 3.15 -0.56 -1.35
N PRO A 262 2.53 0.22 -0.44
CA PRO A 262 3.28 0.94 0.58
C PRO A 262 4.03 -0.01 1.51
N ARG A 263 5.17 0.43 2.03
CA ARG A 263 5.98 -0.28 3.02
C ARG A 263 5.17 -0.71 4.24
N ALA A 264 4.27 0.15 4.71
CA ALA A 264 3.37 -0.18 5.82
C ALA A 264 2.50 -1.42 5.53
N VAL A 265 2.03 -1.56 4.29
CA VAL A 265 1.23 -2.72 3.84
C VAL A 265 2.11 -3.95 3.79
N TRP A 266 3.27 -3.89 3.12
CA TRP A 266 4.23 -5.00 3.06
C TRP A 266 4.64 -5.52 4.44
N GLU A 267 5.01 -4.63 5.35
CA GLU A 267 5.41 -5.00 6.70
C GLU A 267 4.24 -5.61 7.50
N SER A 268 3.01 -5.17 7.26
CA SER A 268 1.82 -5.73 7.90
C SER A 268 1.49 -7.14 7.39
N TRP A 269 1.88 -7.46 6.15
CA TRP A 269 1.65 -8.75 5.52
C TRP A 269 2.65 -9.81 5.93
N GLN A 270 3.77 -9.45 6.58
CA GLN A 270 4.79 -10.42 6.97
C GLN A 270 4.24 -11.56 7.83
N ARG A 271 3.27 -11.29 8.71
CA ARG A 271 2.62 -12.35 9.51
C ARG A 271 1.70 -13.25 8.68
N HIS A 272 1.11 -12.71 7.63
CA HIS A 272 0.26 -13.47 6.73
C HIS A 272 1.09 -14.40 5.81
N LEU A 273 2.31 -13.99 5.49
CA LEU A 273 3.27 -14.74 4.66
C LEU A 273 4.20 -15.68 5.46
N GLY A 274 4.03 -15.80 6.78
CA GLY A 274 4.93 -16.62 7.59
C GLY A 274 6.34 -16.03 7.77
N ARG A 275 6.53 -14.74 7.44
CA ARG A 275 7.80 -13.99 7.48
C ARG A 275 8.89 -14.63 6.61
N PRO A 276 8.71 -14.63 5.28
CA PRO A 276 9.71 -15.19 4.38
C PRO A 276 11.00 -14.35 4.43
N ASP A 277 12.13 -15.03 4.29
CA ASP A 277 13.39 -14.36 3.99
C ASP A 277 13.44 -14.02 2.50
N LEU A 278 13.92 -12.81 2.18
CA LEU A 278 14.12 -12.39 0.81
C LEU A 278 15.58 -12.63 0.41
N VAL A 279 15.78 -13.15 -0.81
CA VAL A 279 17.11 -13.36 -1.37
C VAL A 279 17.50 -12.13 -2.19
N GLU A 280 18.65 -11.55 -1.92
CA GLU A 280 19.21 -10.46 -2.74
C GLU A 280 19.77 -11.05 -4.05
N HIS A 281 19.48 -10.39 -5.18
CA HIS A 281 19.96 -10.77 -6.50
C HIS A 281 20.98 -9.76 -7.02
N ALA A 282 21.82 -10.16 -7.96
CA ALA A 282 22.93 -9.36 -8.48
C ALA A 282 22.49 -8.08 -9.20
N ASP A 283 21.23 -8.02 -9.65
CA ASP A 283 20.60 -6.85 -10.26
C ASP A 283 20.18 -5.75 -9.27
N GLY A 284 20.50 -5.92 -7.97
CA GLY A 284 20.14 -4.97 -6.91
C GLY A 284 18.68 -5.09 -6.44
N THR A 285 17.96 -6.11 -6.90
CA THR A 285 16.59 -6.40 -6.48
C THR A 285 16.54 -7.64 -5.58
N TRP A 286 15.35 -7.99 -5.12
CA TRP A 286 15.12 -9.10 -4.21
C TRP A 286 14.29 -10.19 -4.89
N ARG A 287 14.34 -11.41 -4.36
CA ARG A 287 13.52 -12.52 -4.81
C ARG A 287 12.78 -13.13 -3.61
N LEU A 288 11.48 -13.31 -3.77
CA LEU A 288 10.67 -14.16 -2.89
C LEU A 288 10.52 -15.52 -3.57
N VAL A 289 11.24 -16.50 -3.04
CA VAL A 289 11.40 -17.83 -3.63
C VAL A 289 10.93 -18.86 -2.61
N GLN A 290 10.30 -19.93 -3.07
CA GLN A 290 9.99 -21.07 -2.21
C GLN A 290 11.26 -21.72 -1.67
N ASP A 291 11.20 -22.22 -0.43
CA ASP A 291 12.32 -22.93 0.20
C ASP A 291 12.84 -24.06 -0.72
N GLY A 292 14.16 -24.11 -0.90
CA GLY A 292 14.83 -25.11 -1.75
C GLY A 292 14.77 -24.87 -3.26
N HIS A 293 14.10 -23.81 -3.73
CA HIS A 293 14.09 -23.43 -5.13
C HIS A 293 15.15 -22.37 -5.43
N GLN A 294 15.63 -22.35 -6.68
CA GLN A 294 16.52 -21.30 -7.17
C GLN A 294 15.70 -20.06 -7.56
N PRO A 295 16.24 -18.84 -7.33
CA PRO A 295 15.61 -17.63 -7.82
C PRO A 295 15.56 -17.60 -9.35
N ASP A 296 14.44 -17.18 -9.91
CA ASP A 296 14.33 -16.88 -11.33
C ASP A 296 15.09 -15.58 -11.65
N ASP A 297 15.88 -15.59 -12.72
CA ASP A 297 16.60 -14.39 -13.17
C ASP A 297 15.61 -13.33 -13.69
N ASP A 298 14.62 -13.75 -14.46
CA ASP A 298 13.56 -12.90 -15.04
C ASP A 298 12.16 -13.35 -14.57
N PRO A 299 11.74 -12.98 -13.35
CA PRO A 299 10.44 -13.37 -12.84
C PRO A 299 9.32 -12.62 -13.57
N PRO A 300 8.20 -13.29 -13.91
CA PRO A 300 7.07 -12.66 -14.60
C PRO A 300 6.24 -11.73 -13.70
N ALA A 301 6.51 -11.73 -12.39
CA ALA A 301 5.78 -10.96 -11.41
C ALA A 301 6.71 -10.25 -10.42
N TRP A 302 6.31 -9.04 -10.06
CA TRP A 302 7.10 -8.14 -9.23
C TRP A 302 6.23 -7.50 -8.16
N ILE A 303 6.79 -7.29 -6.98
CA ILE A 303 6.18 -6.51 -5.90
C ILE A 303 7.05 -5.27 -5.70
N TYR A 304 6.45 -4.11 -5.90
CA TYR A 304 7.09 -2.82 -5.69
C TYR A 304 6.69 -2.32 -4.31
N VAL A 305 7.64 -2.32 -3.38
CA VAL A 305 7.42 -1.80 -2.04
C VAL A 305 7.99 -0.40 -1.98
N PHE A 306 7.14 0.61 -1.82
CA PHE A 306 7.54 2.01 -1.78
C PHE A 306 7.19 2.67 -0.45
N ASP A 307 7.86 3.77 -0.13
CA ASP A 307 7.53 4.62 1.01
C ASP A 307 7.28 6.06 0.56
N VAL A 308 6.60 6.83 1.40
CA VAL A 308 6.37 8.25 1.14
C VAL A 308 7.46 9.06 1.83
N GLU A 309 8.20 9.85 1.06
CA GLU A 309 9.19 10.75 1.63
C GLU A 309 8.53 11.77 2.57
N GLN A 310 9.16 12.06 3.71
CA GLN A 310 8.66 13.06 4.64
C GLN A 310 9.48 14.33 4.45
N SER A 311 8.94 15.27 3.67
CA SER A 311 9.54 16.59 3.44
C SER A 311 8.52 17.69 3.69
N GLU A 312 8.98 18.77 4.32
CA GLU A 312 8.21 19.98 4.60
C GLU A 312 8.28 20.98 3.43
N THR A 313 9.33 20.87 2.61
CA THR A 313 9.68 21.84 1.57
C THR A 313 9.41 21.32 0.16
N GLN A 314 9.44 20.01 -0.03
CA GLN A 314 9.04 19.35 -1.28
C GLN A 314 7.62 18.87 -1.15
N THR A 315 6.74 19.35 -2.03
CA THR A 315 5.34 18.93 -2.05
C THR A 315 4.80 18.87 -3.48
N PRO A 316 3.93 17.90 -3.82
CA PRO A 316 3.65 16.66 -3.10
C PRO A 316 4.93 15.88 -2.77
N ASN A 317 4.92 15.10 -1.68
CA ASN A 317 6.10 14.31 -1.33
C ASN A 317 6.37 13.23 -2.38
N SER A 318 7.64 12.94 -2.67
CA SER A 318 8.07 11.85 -3.55
C SER A 318 7.68 10.47 -2.99
N LEU A 319 7.51 9.50 -3.89
CA LEU A 319 7.53 8.08 -3.53
C LEU A 319 8.92 7.52 -3.79
N ASN A 320 9.45 6.81 -2.81
CA ASN A 320 10.76 6.16 -2.92
C ASN A 320 10.56 4.65 -2.95
N LEU A 321 11.05 3.99 -4.01
CA LEU A 321 11.08 2.53 -4.08
C LEU A 321 12.05 2.01 -3.02
N TRP A 322 11.51 1.35 -1.99
CA TRP A 322 12.28 0.76 -0.90
C TRP A 322 12.79 -0.62 -1.27
N ARG A 323 11.95 -1.45 -1.89
CA ARG A 323 12.33 -2.76 -2.42
C ARG A 323 11.58 -3.07 -3.70
N VAL A 324 12.27 -3.74 -4.60
CA VAL A 324 11.70 -4.39 -5.78
C VAL A 324 11.90 -5.90 -5.58
N ILE A 325 10.81 -6.66 -5.55
CA ILE A 325 10.83 -8.08 -5.19
C ILE A 325 10.26 -8.88 -6.35
N GLY A 326 11.11 -9.61 -7.07
CA GLY A 326 10.71 -10.58 -8.07
C GLY A 326 10.13 -11.84 -7.42
N THR A 327 9.05 -12.39 -7.97
CA THR A 327 8.38 -13.57 -7.42
C THR A 327 7.50 -14.25 -8.47
N ASN A 328 6.76 -15.25 -8.03
CA ASN A 328 5.72 -15.92 -8.80
C ASN A 328 4.56 -16.32 -7.89
N ALA A 329 3.45 -16.74 -8.49
CA ALA A 329 2.26 -17.12 -7.75
C ALA A 329 2.52 -18.34 -6.83
N ALA A 330 3.31 -19.32 -7.28
CA ALA A 330 3.60 -20.52 -6.50
C ALA A 330 4.28 -20.19 -5.16
N ALA A 331 5.31 -19.34 -5.16
CA ALA A 331 6.01 -18.91 -3.96
C ALA A 331 5.09 -18.17 -2.98
N LEU A 332 4.26 -17.24 -3.47
CA LEU A 332 3.29 -16.53 -2.63
C LEU A 332 2.24 -17.45 -2.00
N SER A 333 1.73 -18.40 -2.79
CA SER A 333 0.80 -19.43 -2.29
C SER A 333 1.43 -20.25 -1.19
N HIS A 334 2.66 -20.74 -1.40
CA HIS A 334 3.37 -21.57 -0.43
C HIS A 334 3.50 -20.87 0.93
N TYR A 335 4.00 -19.64 0.94
CA TYR A 335 4.18 -18.88 2.18
C TYR A 335 2.85 -18.56 2.88
N THR A 336 1.80 -18.29 2.11
CA THR A 336 0.49 -17.90 2.67
C THR A 336 -0.33 -19.09 3.16
N LEU A 337 -0.28 -20.21 2.45
CA LEU A 337 -1.20 -21.35 2.63
C LEU A 337 -0.54 -22.57 3.27
N ASP A 338 0.79 -22.66 3.24
CA ASP A 338 1.54 -23.75 3.88
C ASP A 338 2.30 -23.22 5.09
N VAL A 339 3.29 -22.34 4.89
CA VAL A 339 4.24 -21.91 5.94
C VAL A 339 3.53 -21.16 7.07
N SER A 340 2.69 -20.18 6.75
CA SER A 340 1.99 -19.36 7.75
C SER A 340 1.03 -20.18 8.62
N PRO A 341 0.14 -21.03 8.06
CA PRO A 341 -0.67 -21.98 8.84
C PRO A 341 0.16 -22.98 9.65
N GLU A 342 1.20 -23.58 9.07
CA GLU A 342 2.07 -24.52 9.77
C GLU A 342 2.76 -23.87 10.97
N ALA A 343 3.30 -22.66 10.81
CA ALA A 343 3.88 -21.90 11.91
C ALA A 343 2.86 -21.64 13.04
N ALA A 344 1.60 -21.37 12.70
CA ALA A 344 0.52 -21.19 13.67
C ALA A 344 0.15 -22.49 14.42
N LEU A 345 0.30 -23.65 13.78
CA LEU A 345 0.10 -24.98 14.40
C LEU A 345 1.31 -25.39 15.26
N ALA A 346 2.53 -25.22 14.74
CA ALA A 346 3.79 -25.67 15.34
C ALA A 346 4.16 -24.93 16.62
N THR A 347 3.78 -23.65 16.77
CA THR A 347 3.97 -22.91 18.03
C THR A 347 3.12 -23.44 19.20
N GLY A 348 2.50 -24.62 19.07
CA GLY A 348 1.83 -25.37 20.15
C GLY A 348 0.62 -24.66 20.76
N GLY A 349 0.27 -23.50 20.22
CA GLY A 349 -0.54 -22.53 20.90
C GLY A 349 -1.89 -22.30 20.27
N SER A 350 -2.11 -22.47 18.96
CA SER A 350 -3.40 -22.12 18.38
C SER A 350 -4.48 -23.16 18.71
N VAL A 351 -4.22 -24.45 18.46
CA VAL A 351 -5.23 -25.52 18.65
C VAL A 351 -5.43 -25.87 20.13
N GLY A 352 -4.33 -25.95 20.90
CA GLY A 352 -4.37 -26.15 22.36
C GLY A 352 -5.06 -24.99 23.07
N ARG A 353 -4.65 -23.74 22.81
CA ARG A 353 -5.33 -22.55 23.39
C ARG A 353 -6.74 -22.37 22.83
N LEU A 354 -7.03 -22.84 21.61
CA LEU A 354 -8.39 -22.82 21.07
C LEU A 354 -9.28 -23.73 21.91
N ARG A 355 -8.85 -24.96 22.19
CA ARG A 355 -9.58 -25.87 23.08
C ARG A 355 -9.72 -25.28 24.48
N GLU A 356 -8.66 -24.74 25.07
CA GLU A 356 -8.75 -24.05 26.38
C GLU A 356 -9.71 -22.87 26.35
N THR A 357 -9.68 -22.06 25.29
CA THR A 357 -10.58 -20.91 25.11
C THR A 357 -12.02 -21.36 24.95
N ILE A 358 -12.26 -22.43 24.18
CA ILE A 358 -13.58 -23.06 24.03
C ILE A 358 -14.06 -23.56 25.39
N THR A 359 -13.24 -24.31 26.12
CA THR A 359 -13.57 -24.80 27.47
C THR A 359 -13.88 -23.64 28.41
N MET A 360 -13.07 -22.59 28.43
CA MET A 360 -13.30 -21.39 29.25
C MET A 360 -14.58 -20.63 28.88
N ARG A 361 -14.94 -20.58 27.59
CA ARG A 361 -16.19 -19.97 27.13
C ARG A 361 -17.40 -20.84 27.46
N LEU A 362 -17.30 -22.15 27.26
CA LEU A 362 -18.34 -23.12 27.60
C LEU A 362 -18.56 -23.20 29.11
N ALA A 363 -17.51 -23.07 29.93
CA ALA A 363 -17.57 -23.07 31.39
C ALA A 363 -18.42 -21.94 32.00
N LYS A 364 -18.80 -20.94 31.19
CA LYS A 364 -19.81 -19.93 31.55
C LYS A 364 -21.22 -20.50 31.56
N TYR A 365 -21.49 -21.52 30.75
CA TYR A 365 -22.79 -22.15 30.53
C TYR A 365 -22.87 -23.57 31.13
N LEU A 366 -21.73 -24.29 31.18
CA LEU A 366 -21.58 -25.65 31.71
C LEU A 366 -20.54 -25.63 32.85
N PRO A 367 -20.95 -25.38 34.11
CA PRO A 367 -20.04 -25.18 35.24
C PRO A 367 -19.08 -26.34 35.51
N GLU A 368 -19.44 -27.58 35.14
CA GLU A 368 -18.62 -28.79 35.23
C GLU A 368 -17.34 -28.71 34.38
N LEU A 369 -17.29 -27.80 33.40
CA LEU A 369 -16.10 -27.55 32.58
C LEU A 369 -15.13 -26.52 33.18
N ARG A 370 -15.44 -25.95 34.36
CA ARG A 370 -14.54 -24.99 35.01
C ARG A 370 -13.25 -25.70 35.45
N PRO A 371 -12.07 -25.15 35.13
CA PRO A 371 -10.83 -25.72 35.61
C PRO A 371 -10.82 -25.73 37.14
N ALA A 372 -10.43 -26.86 37.73
CA ALA A 372 -10.30 -26.98 39.17
C ALA A 372 -9.38 -25.87 39.72
N PRO A 373 -9.71 -25.24 40.85
CA PRO A 373 -8.87 -24.20 41.43
C PRO A 373 -7.48 -24.78 41.69
N LYS A 374 -6.44 -24.16 41.12
CA LYS A 374 -5.05 -24.56 41.35
C LYS A 374 -4.79 -24.52 42.86
N THR A 375 -4.59 -25.69 43.46
CA THR A 375 -4.14 -25.82 44.85
C THR A 375 -2.80 -25.12 44.96
N ARG A 376 -2.76 -24.01 45.70
CA ARG A 376 -1.50 -23.37 46.11
C ARG A 376 -0.75 -24.37 46.99
N HIS A 377 0.28 -25.02 46.46
CA HIS A 377 1.28 -25.65 47.31
C HIS A 377 1.94 -24.55 48.14
N GLY A 378 1.54 -24.45 49.41
CA GLY A 378 2.19 -23.59 50.38
C GLY A 378 3.65 -24.02 50.52
N LYS A 379 4.57 -23.11 50.18
CA LYS A 379 5.95 -23.21 50.65
C LYS A 379 5.92 -23.17 52.18
N ALA A 380 6.25 -24.28 52.81
CA ALA A 380 6.54 -24.29 54.24
C ALA A 380 7.80 -23.46 54.47
N ASN A 381 7.64 -22.28 55.09
CA ASN A 381 8.75 -21.49 55.59
C ASN A 381 9.37 -22.23 56.78
N GLY A 382 10.49 -22.91 56.54
CA GLY A 382 11.36 -23.41 57.61
C GLY A 382 12.03 -22.24 58.32
N VAL A 383 11.53 -21.90 59.51
CA VAL A 383 12.19 -20.98 60.44
C VAL A 383 13.17 -21.80 61.27
N SER A 384 14.46 -21.69 60.96
CA SER A 384 15.53 -22.09 61.88
C SER A 384 15.79 -20.92 62.84
N LYS A 385 15.26 -21.01 64.06
CA LYS A 385 15.71 -20.17 65.18
C LYS A 385 16.96 -20.81 65.78
N GLY A 386 18.08 -20.10 65.66
CA GLY A 386 19.21 -20.29 66.55
C GLY A 386 18.87 -19.80 67.96
N GLN A 387 19.39 -20.48 68.96
CA GLN A 387 19.55 -19.94 70.30
C GLN A 387 20.90 -20.42 70.87
N MET A 388 21.71 -19.43 71.26
CA MET A 388 23.06 -19.52 71.82
C MET A 388 23.08 -19.94 73.30
N THR A 389 24.27 -20.44 73.72
CA THR A 389 24.91 -20.39 75.07
C THR A 389 24.22 -21.18 76.19
N LEU A 390 24.88 -22.04 76.97
CA LEU A 390 26.25 -22.13 77.50
C LEU A 390 26.78 -23.57 77.43
#